data_AF-A0A9E5TNA6-F1
#
_entry.id   AF-A0A9E5TNA6-F1
#
_cell.length_a   1.000
_cell.length_b   1.000
_cell.length_c   1.000
_cell.angle_alpha   90.00
_cell.angle_beta   90.00
_cell.angle_gamma   90.00
#
_symmetry.space_group_name_H-M   'P 1'
#
loop_
_entity.id
_entity.type
_entity.pdbx_description
1 polymer ?
#
loop_
_entity_poly.entity_id
_entity_poly.type
_entity_poly.pdbx_seq_one_letter_code
_entity_poly.pdbx_strand_id
1 'polypeptide(L)'
;MSNSRVAGWAIGLAAIFFTAGAATAQEVRTIAPGMTADEVKGEFGQPDGVSARGPFIYYFYNNGCEYECGFPDLVILENGQVVDAVLRAPWNEYAGESSSPKGTVARPTPGGMRLDIPTTTIEAVEVRQVETPPAETPPAETPPPALPVAPADEVVEEISQEFFAFVPVCAEAMVASGVTEGDARTLCQCTAMEANALGVEPSTIAEFTEMVRQDPTYQTEDERIRQASSVCFERLTGGGGPDND
;
A
#
# COMPACT_ATOMS: atom_id res chain seq x y z
N MET A 1 -1.85 -2.99 79.53
CA MET A 1 -0.99 -2.92 78.33
C MET A 1 -1.24 -4.16 77.49
N SER A 2 -2.06 -4.06 76.43
CA SER A 2 -1.79 -4.70 75.14
C SER A 2 -2.93 -4.30 74.18
N ASN A 3 -2.57 -3.50 73.19
CA ASN A 3 -3.43 -2.98 72.12
C ASN A 3 -3.31 -3.91 70.91
N SER A 4 -4.41 -4.18 70.20
CA SER A 4 -4.44 -4.60 68.77
C SER A 4 -5.87 -4.39 68.27
N ARG A 5 -6.25 -3.23 67.73
CA ARG A 5 -6.03 -2.67 66.37
C ARG A 5 -6.55 -3.54 65.21
N VAL A 6 -7.76 -3.17 64.77
CA VAL A 6 -8.27 -2.92 63.39
C VAL A 6 -7.52 -3.55 62.19
N ALA A 7 -8.24 -4.29 61.34
CA ALA A 7 -8.22 -4.24 59.86
C ALA A 7 -9.23 -5.29 59.33
N GLY A 8 -10.21 -5.01 58.46
CA GLY A 8 -10.33 -3.92 57.52
C GLY A 8 -10.19 -4.44 56.08
N TRP A 9 -11.30 -4.89 55.48
CA TRP A 9 -11.69 -4.77 54.06
C TRP A 9 -10.74 -5.27 52.94
N ALA A 10 -11.25 -6.18 52.08
CA ALA A 10 -11.45 -5.93 50.63
C ALA A 10 -11.87 -7.23 49.91
N ILE A 11 -13.15 -7.33 49.56
CA ILE A 11 -13.64 -8.29 48.56
C ILE A 11 -13.36 -7.65 47.20
N GLY A 12 -12.35 -8.13 46.49
CA GLY A 12 -12.01 -7.68 45.14
C GLY A 12 -12.98 -8.25 44.12
N LEU A 13 -13.84 -7.40 43.56
CA LEU A 13 -14.75 -7.71 42.47
C LEU A 13 -13.97 -7.54 41.16
N ALA A 14 -13.39 -8.62 40.63
CA ALA A 14 -12.74 -8.62 39.33
C ALA A 14 -13.80 -8.69 38.23
N ALA A 15 -14.18 -7.54 37.69
CA ALA A 15 -15.01 -7.43 36.50
C ALA A 15 -14.16 -7.80 35.27
N ILE A 16 -14.34 -9.02 34.77
CA ILE A 16 -13.79 -9.46 33.48
C ILE A 16 -14.66 -8.83 32.39
N PHE A 17 -14.20 -7.72 31.82
CA PHE A 17 -14.77 -7.15 30.60
C PHE A 17 -14.36 -8.03 29.42
N PHE A 18 -15.25 -8.91 28.98
CA PHE A 18 -15.18 -9.51 27.65
C PHE A 18 -15.47 -8.41 26.63
N THR A 19 -14.44 -7.79 26.07
CA THR A 19 -14.53 -7.02 24.84
C THR A 19 -14.77 -8.00 23.70
N ALA A 20 -16.05 -8.24 23.39
CA ALA A 20 -16.43 -8.93 22.17
C ALA A 20 -15.98 -8.05 20.99
N GLY A 21 -14.88 -8.45 20.33
CA GLY A 21 -14.49 -7.87 19.06
C GLY A 21 -15.63 -8.09 18.07
N ALA A 22 -16.35 -7.02 17.73
CA ALA A 22 -17.30 -7.05 16.65
C ALA A 22 -16.51 -7.26 15.37
N ALA A 23 -16.51 -8.48 14.84
CA ALA A 23 -16.12 -8.73 13.47
C ALA A 23 -17.05 -7.88 12.60
N THR A 24 -16.55 -6.76 12.08
CA THR A 24 -17.28 -5.96 11.13
C THR A 24 -17.48 -6.84 9.90
N ALA A 25 -18.73 -7.20 9.62
CA ALA A 25 -19.07 -7.80 8.34
C ALA A 25 -18.63 -6.78 7.28
N GLN A 26 -17.57 -7.09 6.54
CA GLN A 26 -17.14 -6.25 5.43
C GLN A 26 -18.31 -6.16 4.47
N GLU A 27 -18.76 -4.93 4.21
CA GLU A 27 -19.83 -4.66 3.28
C GLU A 27 -19.40 -5.14 1.89
N VAL A 28 -20.25 -5.95 1.26
CA VAL A 28 -19.98 -6.46 -0.08
C VAL A 28 -20.14 -5.30 -1.06
N ARG A 29 -19.04 -4.88 -1.68
CA ARG A 29 -19.05 -3.80 -2.67
C ARG A 29 -19.39 -4.38 -4.03
N THR A 30 -20.31 -3.71 -4.73
CA THR A 30 -20.86 -4.23 -5.98
C THR A 30 -20.55 -3.29 -7.14
N ILE A 31 -19.95 -3.83 -8.20
CA ILE A 31 -19.80 -3.14 -9.50
C ILE A 31 -20.85 -3.67 -10.47
N ALA A 32 -21.49 -2.77 -11.20
CA ALA A 32 -22.49 -3.11 -12.22
C ALA A 32 -22.07 -2.59 -13.60
N PRO A 33 -22.49 -3.26 -14.70
CA PRO A 33 -22.38 -2.70 -16.04
C PRO A 33 -23.01 -1.31 -16.13
N GLY A 34 -22.37 -0.40 -16.86
CA GLY A 34 -22.86 0.96 -17.08
C GLY A 34 -22.44 1.98 -16.01
N MET A 35 -21.89 1.53 -14.87
CA MET A 35 -21.31 2.46 -13.88
C MET A 35 -20.24 3.33 -14.53
N THR A 36 -20.23 4.61 -14.19
CA THR A 36 -19.22 5.57 -14.62
C THR A 36 -17.92 5.39 -13.85
N ALA A 37 -16.81 5.91 -14.38
CA ALA A 37 -15.52 5.89 -13.68
C ALA A 37 -15.58 6.50 -12.27
N ASP A 38 -16.39 7.54 -12.05
CA ASP A 38 -16.50 8.19 -10.75
C ASP A 38 -17.34 7.37 -9.76
N GLU A 39 -18.39 6.68 -10.23
CA GLU A 39 -19.15 5.74 -9.41
C GLU A 39 -18.28 4.56 -8.96
N VAL A 40 -17.48 3.99 -9.87
CA VAL A 40 -16.52 2.93 -9.55
C VAL A 40 -15.54 3.40 -8.48
N LYS A 41 -15.02 4.62 -8.61
CA LYS A 41 -14.10 5.20 -7.61
C LYS A 41 -14.78 5.52 -6.28
N GLY A 42 -16.07 5.87 -6.31
CA GLY A 42 -16.87 6.05 -5.10
C GLY A 42 -17.01 4.76 -4.30
N GLU A 43 -17.20 3.64 -4.99
CA GLU A 43 -17.35 2.32 -4.36
C GLU A 43 -15.99 1.72 -3.93
N PHE A 44 -14.98 1.75 -4.81
CA PHE A 44 -13.72 1.01 -4.61
C PHE A 44 -12.54 1.89 -4.18
N GLY A 45 -12.69 3.22 -4.23
CA GLY A 45 -11.59 4.17 -4.03
C GLY A 45 -10.80 4.45 -5.30
N GLN A 46 -9.61 5.03 -5.16
CA GLN A 46 -8.72 5.24 -6.31
C GLN A 46 -8.08 3.91 -6.74
N PRO A 47 -7.97 3.65 -8.05
CA PRO A 47 -7.28 2.48 -8.54
C PRO A 47 -5.77 2.58 -8.29
N ASP A 48 -5.15 1.49 -7.87
CA ASP A 48 -3.70 1.36 -7.70
C ASP A 48 -2.95 1.39 -9.04
N GLY A 49 -3.64 1.00 -10.12
CA GLY A 49 -3.09 1.02 -11.47
C GLY A 49 -4.13 1.39 -12.52
N VAL A 50 -3.70 2.10 -13.55
CA VAL A 50 -4.54 2.43 -14.71
C VAL A 50 -3.78 2.10 -15.99
N SER A 51 -4.44 1.41 -16.92
CA SER A 51 -3.94 1.19 -18.27
C SER A 51 -5.02 1.53 -19.30
N ALA A 52 -4.63 1.87 -20.53
CA ALA A 52 -5.55 2.14 -21.62
C ALA A 52 -5.09 1.46 -22.90
N ARG A 53 -6.04 0.86 -23.65
CA ARG A 53 -5.79 0.26 -24.97
C ARG A 53 -7.01 0.46 -25.87
N GLY A 54 -6.85 1.29 -26.90
CA GLY A 54 -7.96 1.65 -27.78
C GLY A 54 -9.07 2.36 -27.00
N PRO A 55 -10.34 1.94 -27.10
CA PRO A 55 -11.45 2.56 -26.36
C PRO A 55 -11.55 2.08 -24.90
N PHE A 56 -10.72 1.10 -24.50
CA PHE A 56 -10.79 0.48 -23.19
C PHE A 56 -9.83 1.11 -22.19
N ILE A 57 -10.32 1.30 -20.97
CA ILE A 57 -9.56 1.69 -19.79
C ILE A 57 -9.66 0.56 -18.77
N TYR A 58 -8.54 0.21 -18.16
CA TYR A 58 -8.40 -0.88 -17.20
C TYR A 58 -7.98 -0.30 -15.86
N TYR A 59 -8.84 -0.44 -14.85
CA TYR A 59 -8.55 -0.05 -13.47
C TYR A 59 -8.19 -1.29 -12.66
N PHE A 60 -7.04 -1.23 -12.01
CA PHE A 60 -6.52 -2.28 -11.14
C PHE A 60 -6.65 -1.85 -9.69
N TYR A 61 -7.27 -2.70 -8.88
CA TYR A 61 -7.49 -2.48 -7.45
C TYR A 61 -6.84 -3.61 -6.66
N ASN A 62 -6.03 -3.24 -5.68
CA ASN A 62 -5.52 -4.17 -4.69
C ASN A 62 -6.71 -4.73 -3.90
N ASN A 63 -6.75 -6.05 -3.84
CA ASN A 63 -7.82 -6.83 -3.25
C ASN A 63 -7.32 -7.66 -2.07
N GLY A 64 -6.04 -7.56 -1.69
CA GLY A 64 -5.45 -8.20 -0.52
C GLY A 64 -5.39 -9.74 -0.59
N CYS A 65 -5.84 -10.33 -1.70
CA CYS A 65 -5.78 -11.76 -1.95
C CYS A 65 -4.90 -12.09 -3.15
N GLU A 66 -4.11 -11.14 -3.68
CA GLU A 66 -3.35 -11.29 -4.92
C GLU A 66 -2.42 -12.52 -4.88
N TYR A 67 -1.87 -12.84 -3.70
CA TYR A 67 -1.04 -14.03 -3.51
C TYR A 67 -1.81 -15.35 -3.70
N GLU A 68 -3.05 -15.42 -3.21
CA GLU A 68 -3.88 -16.62 -3.25
C GLU A 68 -4.75 -16.69 -4.52
N CYS A 69 -5.29 -15.55 -4.91
CA CYS A 69 -6.19 -15.33 -6.05
C CYS A 69 -5.44 -15.13 -7.38
N GLY A 70 -4.14 -14.78 -7.32
CA GLY A 70 -3.24 -14.63 -8.46
C GLY A 70 -3.40 -13.35 -9.29
N PHE A 71 -4.34 -12.46 -8.95
CA PHE A 71 -4.61 -11.25 -9.73
C PHE A 71 -5.33 -10.18 -8.89
N PRO A 72 -5.00 -8.87 -9.04
CA PRO A 72 -5.78 -7.78 -8.45
C PRO A 72 -7.20 -7.74 -9.05
N ASP A 73 -8.09 -7.01 -8.41
CA ASP A 73 -9.41 -6.76 -8.99
C ASP A 73 -9.29 -5.83 -10.19
N LEU A 74 -10.01 -6.17 -11.26
CA LEU A 74 -9.95 -5.44 -12.52
C LEU A 74 -11.33 -4.96 -12.93
N VAL A 75 -11.45 -3.67 -13.21
CA VAL A 75 -12.63 -3.06 -13.82
C VAL A 75 -12.27 -2.57 -15.22
N ILE A 76 -13.07 -2.97 -16.21
CA ILE A 76 -12.88 -2.60 -17.61
C ILE A 76 -13.94 -1.59 -17.99
N LEU A 77 -13.50 -0.42 -18.42
CA LEU A 77 -14.35 0.64 -18.91
C LEU A 77 -14.21 0.80 -20.41
N GLU A 78 -15.30 1.07 -21.09
CA GLU A 78 -15.34 1.52 -22.47
C GLU A 78 -16.16 2.81 -22.53
N ASN A 79 -15.65 3.85 -23.19
CA ASN A 79 -16.30 5.17 -23.24
C ASN A 79 -16.66 5.74 -21.85
N GLY A 80 -15.82 5.44 -20.84
CA GLY A 80 -15.99 5.93 -19.47
C GLY A 80 -17.01 5.17 -18.62
N GLN A 81 -17.56 4.05 -19.13
CA GLN A 81 -18.53 3.22 -18.42
C GLN A 81 -18.05 1.78 -18.29
N VAL A 82 -18.39 1.11 -17.19
CA VAL A 82 -18.05 -0.29 -16.94
C VAL A 82 -18.72 -1.19 -17.96
N VAL A 83 -17.93 -2.01 -18.64
CA VAL A 83 -18.40 -3.05 -19.57
C VAL A 83 -18.16 -4.46 -19.03
N ASP A 84 -17.14 -4.67 -18.19
CA ASP A 84 -16.86 -5.96 -17.52
C ASP A 84 -16.04 -5.72 -16.24
N ALA A 85 -16.05 -6.69 -15.33
CA ALA A 85 -15.17 -6.70 -14.17
C ALA A 85 -14.75 -8.12 -13.78
N VAL A 86 -13.49 -8.26 -13.38
CA VAL A 86 -12.92 -9.48 -12.82
C VAL A 86 -12.62 -9.22 -11.36
N LEU A 87 -13.55 -9.61 -10.48
CA LEU A 87 -13.46 -9.41 -9.04
C LEU A 87 -13.17 -10.74 -8.36
N ARG A 88 -11.99 -10.83 -7.73
CA ARG A 88 -11.47 -12.04 -7.09
C ARG A 88 -11.68 -12.02 -5.58
N ALA A 89 -11.65 -10.84 -4.96
CA ALA A 89 -11.93 -10.70 -3.54
C ALA A 89 -13.33 -11.24 -3.19
N PRO A 90 -13.50 -11.99 -2.09
CA PRO A 90 -14.80 -12.53 -1.70
C PRO A 90 -15.78 -11.45 -1.22
N TRP A 91 -15.29 -10.27 -0.85
CA TRP A 91 -16.10 -9.10 -0.46
C TRP A 91 -16.40 -8.13 -1.61
N ASN A 92 -16.03 -8.48 -2.84
CA ASN A 92 -16.37 -7.70 -4.02
C ASN A 92 -17.22 -8.56 -4.98
N GLU A 93 -18.29 -7.97 -5.52
CA GLU A 93 -19.26 -8.63 -6.38
C GLU A 93 -19.47 -7.87 -7.68
N TYR A 94 -19.64 -8.60 -8.77
CA TYR A 94 -19.99 -8.04 -10.08
C TYR A 94 -21.43 -8.43 -10.39
N ALA A 95 -22.31 -7.44 -10.51
CA ALA A 95 -23.73 -7.65 -10.77
C ALA A 95 -24.05 -7.95 -12.24
N GLY A 96 -23.06 -7.83 -13.14
CA GLY A 96 -23.21 -8.16 -14.54
C GLY A 96 -22.99 -9.65 -14.84
N GLU A 97 -23.26 -10.03 -16.08
CA GLU A 97 -22.89 -11.34 -16.59
C GLU A 97 -21.40 -11.33 -16.92
N SER A 98 -20.57 -11.83 -16.00
CA SER A 98 -19.12 -11.91 -16.23
C SER A 98 -18.82 -12.81 -17.42
N SER A 99 -17.95 -12.35 -18.33
CA SER A 99 -17.38 -13.18 -19.39
C SER A 99 -16.52 -14.34 -18.85
N SER A 100 -16.18 -14.30 -17.54
CA SER A 100 -15.41 -15.31 -16.82
C SER A 100 -16.07 -15.68 -15.48
N PRO A 101 -17.19 -16.44 -15.49
CA PRO A 101 -17.94 -16.77 -14.27
C PRO A 101 -17.08 -17.46 -13.20
N LYS A 102 -17.37 -17.18 -11.92
CA LYS A 102 -16.74 -17.90 -10.78
C LYS A 102 -16.96 -19.41 -10.96
N GLY A 103 -15.89 -20.19 -10.77
CA GLY A 103 -15.91 -21.65 -10.96
C GLY A 103 -15.58 -22.13 -12.38
N THR A 104 -15.32 -21.22 -13.33
CA THR A 104 -14.76 -21.61 -14.63
C THR A 104 -13.33 -22.13 -14.41
N VAL A 105 -13.14 -23.44 -14.58
CA VAL A 105 -11.80 -24.04 -14.53
C VAL A 105 -11.02 -23.53 -15.73
N ALA A 106 -9.91 -22.83 -15.47
CA ALA A 106 -8.99 -22.40 -16.51
C ALA A 106 -8.58 -23.63 -17.34
N ARG A 107 -9.07 -23.72 -18.58
CA ARG A 107 -8.55 -24.71 -19.51
C ARG A 107 -7.25 -24.14 -20.07
N PRO A 108 -6.16 -24.91 -20.04
CA PRO A 108 -4.96 -24.54 -20.77
C PRO A 108 -5.36 -24.26 -22.22
N THR A 109 -5.16 -23.03 -22.68
CA THR A 109 -5.21 -22.75 -24.11
C THR A 109 -4.12 -23.63 -24.72
N PRO A 110 -4.44 -24.56 -25.64
CA PRO A 110 -3.43 -25.43 -26.22
C PRO A 110 -2.30 -24.58 -26.78
N GLY A 111 -1.13 -24.60 -26.12
CA GLY A 111 0.05 -23.89 -26.57
C GLY A 111 0.39 -24.42 -27.95
N GLY A 112 0.25 -23.58 -28.97
CA GLY A 112 0.37 -24.04 -30.36
C GLY A 112 -0.31 -23.14 -31.38
N MET A 113 -1.31 -22.34 -30.97
CA MET A 113 -1.71 -21.18 -31.77
C MET A 113 -0.65 -20.10 -31.61
N ARG A 114 0.48 -20.24 -32.32
CA ARG A 114 1.24 -19.06 -32.72
C ARG A 114 0.26 -18.23 -33.53
N LEU A 115 -0.02 -17.02 -33.07
CA LEU A 115 -0.56 -16.01 -33.96
C LEU A 115 0.54 -15.82 -35.02
N ASP A 116 0.39 -16.48 -36.17
CA ASP A 116 1.26 -16.24 -37.32
C ASP A 116 0.89 -14.85 -37.82
N ILE A 117 1.51 -13.85 -37.21
CA ILE A 117 1.43 -12.47 -37.68
C ILE A 117 2.16 -12.48 -39.02
N PRO A 118 1.48 -12.30 -40.17
CA PRO A 118 2.13 -12.32 -41.46
C PRO A 118 3.22 -11.24 -41.46
N THR A 119 4.49 -11.67 -41.54
CA THR A 119 5.66 -10.77 -41.58
C THR A 119 5.57 -9.74 -42.72
N THR A 120 4.78 -10.04 -43.76
CA THR A 120 4.58 -9.18 -44.93
C THR A 120 3.74 -7.92 -44.68
N THR A 121 3.13 -7.73 -43.50
CA THR A 121 2.35 -6.51 -43.20
C THR A 121 3.11 -5.48 -42.35
N ILE A 122 4.32 -5.78 -41.86
CA ILE A 122 5.10 -4.84 -41.02
C ILE A 122 5.96 -3.87 -41.86
N GLU A 123 6.10 -4.06 -43.18
CA GLU A 123 6.90 -3.16 -44.03
C GLU A 123 6.26 -1.79 -44.33
N ALA A 124 5.04 -1.52 -43.85
CA ALA A 124 4.36 -0.23 -44.06
C ALA A 124 3.79 0.41 -42.80
N VAL A 125 4.18 -0.07 -41.60
CA VAL A 125 3.98 0.75 -40.39
C VAL A 125 5.12 1.76 -40.35
N GLU A 126 4.97 2.83 -41.14
CA GLU A 126 5.72 4.05 -40.93
C GLU A 126 5.42 4.47 -39.50
N VAL A 127 6.40 4.28 -38.61
CA VAL A 127 6.38 4.86 -37.27
C VAL A 127 6.35 6.36 -37.50
N ARG A 128 5.14 6.93 -37.57
CA ARG A 128 4.96 8.36 -37.57
C ARG A 128 5.51 8.81 -36.23
N GLN A 129 6.75 9.30 -36.24
CA GLN A 129 7.26 10.06 -35.11
C GLN A 129 6.18 11.10 -34.85
N VAL A 130 5.56 11.01 -33.67
CA VAL A 130 4.80 12.14 -33.17
C VAL A 130 5.86 13.21 -33.04
N GLU A 131 5.92 14.10 -34.04
CA GLU A 131 6.68 15.33 -33.92
C GLU A 131 6.15 15.96 -32.65
N THR A 132 7.01 15.98 -31.61
CA THR A 132 6.72 16.69 -30.39
C THR A 132 6.26 18.08 -30.82
N PRO A 133 5.02 18.50 -30.49
CA PRO A 133 4.57 19.84 -30.79
C PRO A 133 5.68 20.81 -30.34
N PRO A 134 6.09 21.78 -31.18
CA PRO A 134 7.09 22.76 -30.79
C PRO A 134 6.68 23.26 -29.41
N ALA A 135 7.53 23.05 -28.41
CA ALA A 135 7.26 23.49 -27.06
C ALA A 135 6.89 24.97 -27.16
N GLU A 136 5.62 25.29 -26.90
CA GLU A 136 5.23 26.68 -26.71
C GLU A 136 6.09 27.17 -25.56
N THR A 137 7.01 28.08 -25.87
CA THR A 137 7.84 28.73 -24.88
C THR A 137 6.89 29.30 -23.83
N PRO A 138 6.93 28.81 -22.57
CA PRO A 138 6.13 29.41 -21.52
C PRO A 138 6.44 30.90 -21.48
N PRO A 139 5.43 31.78 -21.33
CA PRO A 139 5.67 33.19 -21.10
C PRO A 139 6.72 33.32 -20.01
N ALA A 140 7.77 34.10 -20.26
CA ALA A 140 8.88 34.29 -19.34
C ALA A 140 8.36 34.83 -18.01
N GLU A 141 8.06 33.94 -17.08
CA GLU A 141 7.77 34.28 -15.71
C GLU A 141 9.09 34.74 -15.10
N THR A 142 9.11 35.97 -14.60
CA THR A 142 10.33 36.54 -14.03
C THR A 142 10.67 35.73 -12.78
N PRO A 143 11.81 35.02 -12.72
CA PRO A 143 12.10 34.17 -11.59
C PRO A 143 12.15 35.04 -10.32
N PRO A 144 11.49 34.61 -9.23
CA PRO A 144 11.59 35.29 -7.95
C PRO A 144 13.06 35.37 -7.53
N PRO A 145 13.46 36.43 -6.80
CA PRO A 145 14.85 36.62 -6.39
C PRO A 145 15.35 35.37 -5.66
N ALA A 146 16.40 34.76 -6.22
CA ALA A 146 17.00 33.54 -5.70
C ALA A 146 17.45 33.76 -4.25
N LEU A 147 16.82 33.04 -3.33
CA LEU A 147 17.39 32.83 -2.01
C LEU A 147 18.72 32.07 -2.18
N PRO A 148 19.73 32.31 -1.33
CA PRO A 148 20.98 31.57 -1.39
C PRO A 148 20.71 30.09 -1.09
N VAL A 149 20.69 29.25 -2.13
CA VAL A 149 20.61 27.79 -2.01
C VAL A 149 22.03 27.28 -1.78
N ALA A 150 22.27 26.65 -0.65
CA ALA A 150 23.50 25.91 -0.37
C ALA A 150 23.67 24.77 -1.41
N PRO A 151 24.90 24.38 -1.78
CA PRO A 151 25.11 23.34 -2.80
C PRO A 151 24.44 22.03 -2.39
N ALA A 152 23.48 21.57 -3.20
CA ALA A 152 22.66 20.39 -2.93
C ALA A 152 23.46 19.07 -2.89
N ASP A 153 24.64 19.04 -3.52
CA ASP A 153 25.45 17.82 -3.64
C ASP A 153 26.15 17.42 -2.34
N GLU A 154 26.35 18.34 -1.39
CA GLU A 154 26.99 18.02 -0.10
C GLU A 154 26.00 17.46 0.93
N VAL A 155 24.72 17.85 0.84
CA VAL A 155 23.67 17.45 1.81
C VAL A 155 23.15 16.03 1.53
N VAL A 156 23.19 15.56 0.29
CA VAL A 156 22.63 14.24 -0.09
C VAL A 156 23.52 13.07 0.36
N GLU A 157 24.86 13.24 0.39
CA GLU A 157 25.75 12.17 0.85
C GLU A 157 25.71 11.98 2.38
N GLU A 158 25.64 13.07 3.15
CA GLU A 158 25.62 13.03 4.62
C GLU A 158 24.33 12.38 5.15
N ILE A 159 23.18 12.74 4.59
CA ILE A 159 21.89 12.15 4.95
C ILE A 159 21.88 10.64 4.63
N SER A 160 22.46 10.21 3.50
CA SER A 160 22.48 8.79 3.16
C SER A 160 23.27 7.93 4.18
N GLN A 161 24.38 8.45 4.72
CA GLN A 161 25.23 7.69 5.64
C GLN A 161 24.56 7.49 7.01
N GLU A 162 23.85 8.49 7.51
CA GLU A 162 23.15 8.39 8.80
C GLU A 162 22.00 7.35 8.76
N PHE A 163 21.26 7.28 7.65
CA PHE A 163 20.19 6.30 7.50
C PHE A 163 20.72 4.86 7.35
N PHE A 164 21.83 4.66 6.64
CA PHE A 164 22.40 3.31 6.52
C PHE A 164 23.08 2.83 7.82
N ALA A 165 23.50 3.75 8.69
CA ALA A 165 23.98 3.40 10.03
C ALA A 165 22.87 2.84 10.96
N PHE A 166 21.60 3.09 10.63
CA PHE A 166 20.46 2.58 11.40
C PHE A 166 20.12 1.11 11.10
N VAL A 167 20.40 0.63 9.89
CA VAL A 167 20.10 -0.75 9.45
C VAL A 167 20.66 -1.82 10.40
N PRO A 168 21.93 -1.80 10.86
CA PRO A 168 22.44 -2.81 11.79
C PRO A 168 21.77 -2.76 13.17
N VAL A 169 21.46 -1.58 13.70
CA VAL A 169 20.79 -1.42 15.01
C VAL A 169 19.35 -1.95 14.97
N CYS A 170 18.64 -1.67 13.88
CA CYS A 170 17.31 -2.20 13.63
C CYS A 170 17.35 -3.72 13.46
N ALA A 171 18.31 -4.24 12.68
CA ALA A 171 18.44 -5.69 12.45
C ALA A 171 18.77 -6.44 13.74
N GLU A 172 19.67 -5.93 14.58
CA GLU A 172 19.98 -6.53 15.90
C GLU A 172 18.75 -6.58 16.82
N ALA A 173 17.91 -5.55 16.82
CA ALA A 173 16.69 -5.51 17.62
C ALA A 173 15.64 -6.54 17.13
N MET A 174 15.51 -6.71 15.81
CA MET A 174 14.63 -7.73 15.22
C MET A 174 15.16 -9.14 15.47
N VAL A 175 16.47 -9.36 15.37
CA VAL A 175 17.11 -10.65 15.70
C VAL A 175 16.93 -11.00 17.18
N ALA A 176 17.08 -10.02 18.09
CA ALA A 176 16.79 -10.20 19.51
C ALA A 176 15.31 -10.56 19.78
N SER A 177 14.42 -10.25 18.83
CA SER A 177 13.00 -10.58 18.86
C SER A 177 12.65 -11.90 18.16
N GLY A 178 13.64 -12.62 17.60
CA GLY A 178 13.46 -13.94 16.98
C GLY A 178 13.49 -13.96 15.44
N VAL A 179 13.54 -12.80 14.79
CA VAL A 179 13.60 -12.71 13.32
C VAL A 179 14.96 -13.19 12.82
N THR A 180 15.00 -13.88 11.68
CA THR A 180 16.29 -14.30 11.10
C THR A 180 17.12 -13.09 10.69
N GLU A 181 18.44 -13.17 10.81
CA GLU A 181 19.35 -12.06 10.49
C GLU A 181 19.19 -11.55 9.05
N GLY A 182 18.88 -12.46 8.10
CA GLY A 182 18.62 -12.11 6.70
C GLY A 182 17.35 -11.29 6.53
N ASP A 183 16.23 -11.77 7.10
CA ASP A 183 14.93 -11.10 6.98
C ASP A 183 14.91 -9.75 7.74
N ALA A 184 15.54 -9.71 8.92
CA ALA A 184 15.69 -8.50 9.72
C ALA A 184 16.43 -7.40 8.95
N ARG A 185 17.53 -7.76 8.26
CA ARG A 185 18.32 -6.81 7.49
C ARG A 185 17.56 -6.30 6.27
N THR A 186 16.84 -7.17 5.56
CA THR A 186 16.03 -6.78 4.40
C THR A 186 14.88 -5.85 4.80
N LEU A 187 14.14 -6.18 5.87
CA LEU A 187 13.06 -5.34 6.37
C LEU A 187 13.57 -3.96 6.82
N CYS A 188 14.63 -3.91 7.61
CA CYS A 188 15.22 -2.64 8.07
C CYS A 188 15.77 -1.79 6.92
N GLN A 189 16.32 -2.43 5.87
CA GLN A 189 16.82 -1.73 4.69
C GLN A 189 15.67 -1.15 3.85
N CYS A 190 14.56 -1.87 3.69
CA CYS A 190 13.36 -1.35 3.03
C CYS A 190 12.79 -0.13 3.77
N THR A 191 12.63 -0.22 5.10
CA THR A 191 12.13 0.89 5.91
C THR A 191 13.03 2.12 5.85
N ALA A 192 14.35 1.94 5.85
CA ALA A 192 15.31 3.05 5.73
C ALA A 192 15.23 3.76 4.37
N MET A 193 15.05 3.01 3.27
CA MET A 193 14.91 3.60 1.94
C MET A 193 13.60 4.38 1.79
N GLU A 194 12.49 3.85 2.30
CA GLU A 194 11.19 4.53 2.27
C GLU A 194 11.19 5.79 3.15
N ALA A 195 11.77 5.72 4.35
CA ALA A 195 11.89 6.87 5.24
C ALA A 195 12.76 7.99 4.63
N ASN A 196 13.87 7.63 3.97
CA ASN A 196 14.70 8.60 3.25
C ASN A 196 13.96 9.21 2.05
N ALA A 197 13.23 8.40 1.27
CA ALA A 197 12.43 8.88 0.14
C ALA A 197 11.33 9.87 0.58
N LEU A 198 10.86 9.75 1.82
CA LEU A 198 9.83 10.61 2.41
C LEU A 198 10.39 11.75 3.27
N GLY A 199 11.72 11.89 3.38
CA GLY A 199 12.37 12.95 4.16
C GLY A 199 12.08 12.87 5.66
N VAL A 200 11.86 11.66 6.19
CA VAL A 200 11.56 11.44 7.61
C VAL A 200 12.83 11.57 8.44
N GLU A 201 12.88 12.51 9.37
CA GLU A 201 14.05 12.71 10.24
C GLU A 201 14.47 11.40 10.96
N PRO A 202 15.77 11.04 11.01
CA PRO A 202 16.26 9.81 11.63
C PRO A 202 15.83 9.63 13.10
N SER A 203 15.64 10.73 13.83
CA SER A 203 15.18 10.75 15.22
C SER A 203 13.77 10.15 15.38
N THR A 204 12.88 10.35 14.40
CA THR A 204 11.52 9.79 14.39
C THR A 204 11.53 8.27 14.25
N ILE A 205 12.51 7.72 13.52
CA ILE A 205 12.68 6.27 13.35
C ILE A 205 13.17 5.64 14.67
N ALA A 206 14.07 6.33 15.38
CA ALA A 206 14.55 5.88 16.70
C ALA A 206 13.43 5.85 17.75
N GLU A 207 12.58 6.87 17.79
CA GLU A 207 11.41 6.90 18.68
C GLU A 207 10.40 5.80 18.37
N PHE A 208 10.13 5.55 17.08
CA PHE A 208 9.24 4.45 16.66
C PHE A 208 9.80 3.09 17.07
N THR A 209 11.10 2.88 16.94
CA THR A 209 11.76 1.63 17.32
C THR A 209 11.70 1.40 18.83
N GLU A 210 11.88 2.45 19.63
CA GLU A 210 11.75 2.36 21.09
C GLU A 210 10.30 2.13 21.52
N MET A 211 9.33 2.74 20.84
CA MET A 211 7.89 2.50 21.06
C MET A 211 7.51 1.05 20.78
N VAL A 212 7.96 0.47 19.66
CA VAL A 212 7.71 -0.95 19.32
C VAL A 212 8.42 -1.89 20.30
N ARG A 213 9.61 -1.52 20.77
CA ARG A 213 10.37 -2.29 21.78
C ARG A 213 9.67 -2.32 23.15
N GLN A 214 9.01 -1.23 23.54
CA GLN A 214 8.44 -1.07 24.88
C GLN A 214 6.99 -1.53 25.05
N ASP A 215 6.26 -1.83 23.97
CA ASP A 215 4.84 -2.23 24.08
C ASP A 215 4.67 -3.73 24.43
N PRO A 216 4.20 -4.07 25.65
CA PRO A 216 4.05 -5.45 26.10
C PRO A 216 2.77 -6.13 25.59
N THR A 217 1.90 -5.42 24.84
CA THR A 217 0.57 -5.94 24.48
C THR A 217 0.58 -6.94 23.32
N TYR A 218 1.67 -7.04 22.56
CA TYR A 218 1.72 -7.89 21.37
C TYR A 218 2.44 -9.20 21.66
N GLN A 219 1.68 -10.30 21.71
CA GLN A 219 2.20 -11.61 22.13
C GLN A 219 2.70 -12.48 20.98
N THR A 220 2.40 -12.14 19.72
CA THR A 220 2.82 -12.94 18.56
C THR A 220 3.63 -12.12 17.55
N GLU A 221 4.53 -12.81 16.85
CA GLU A 221 5.51 -12.24 15.91
C GLU A 221 4.82 -11.62 14.68
N ASP A 222 3.81 -12.30 14.13
CA ASP A 222 3.04 -11.84 12.97
C ASP A 222 2.23 -10.57 13.25
N GLU A 223 1.71 -10.41 14.47
CA GLU A 223 0.97 -9.21 14.88
C GLU A 223 1.91 -8.01 15.00
N ARG A 224 3.13 -8.20 15.52
CA ARG A 224 4.14 -7.14 15.61
C ARG A 224 4.58 -6.66 14.23
N ILE A 225 4.80 -7.58 13.30
CA ILE A 225 5.23 -7.26 11.93
C ILE A 225 4.11 -6.54 11.17
N ARG A 226 2.87 -7.05 11.20
CA ARG A 226 1.73 -6.38 10.52
C ARG A 226 1.45 -4.99 11.08
N GLN A 227 1.50 -4.83 12.41
CA GLN A 227 1.26 -3.53 13.04
C GLN A 227 2.38 -2.54 12.73
N ALA A 228 3.65 -2.97 12.78
CA ALA A 228 4.78 -2.12 12.44
C ALA A 228 4.70 -1.63 10.99
N SER A 229 4.35 -2.51 10.05
CA SER A 229 4.10 -2.16 8.65
C SER A 229 2.90 -1.22 8.49
N SER A 230 1.80 -1.45 9.20
CA SER A 230 0.59 -0.62 9.16
C SER A 230 0.82 0.79 9.72
N VAL A 231 1.50 0.91 10.86
CA VAL A 231 1.76 2.22 11.50
C VAL A 231 2.80 3.03 10.73
N CYS A 232 3.82 2.36 10.17
CA CYS A 232 4.69 3.01 9.18
C CYS A 232 3.85 3.51 8.00
N PHE A 233 3.03 2.67 7.39
CA PHE A 233 2.24 3.05 6.23
C PHE A 233 1.27 4.22 6.51
N GLU A 234 0.55 4.23 7.64
CA GLU A 234 -0.38 5.31 8.00
C GLU A 234 0.33 6.65 8.29
N ARG A 235 1.48 6.63 8.97
CA ARG A 235 2.26 7.87 9.21
C ARG A 235 2.95 8.38 7.96
N LEU A 236 3.40 7.49 7.08
CA LEU A 236 4.07 7.84 5.83
C LEU A 236 3.11 8.38 4.77
N THR A 237 1.81 8.03 4.85
CA THR A 237 0.77 8.51 3.92
C THR A 237 -0.05 9.69 4.45
N GLY A 238 0.30 10.23 5.62
CA GLY A 238 -0.31 11.47 6.14
C GLY A 238 -1.68 11.29 6.78
N GLY A 239 -1.99 10.13 7.35
CA GLY A 239 -3.17 9.95 8.20
C GLY A 239 -3.10 10.85 9.43
N GLY A 240 -3.95 11.89 9.48
CA GLY A 240 -3.92 12.94 10.50
C GLY A 240 -3.94 12.39 11.93
N GLY A 241 -2.97 12.84 12.74
CA GLY A 241 -2.94 12.58 14.18
C GLY A 241 -4.07 13.29 14.94
N PRO A 242 -4.41 12.83 16.17
CA PRO A 242 -5.56 13.29 16.94
C PRO A 242 -5.43 14.68 17.60
N ASP A 243 -4.45 15.51 17.24
CA ASP A 243 -4.16 16.76 17.94
C ASP A 243 -4.38 18.01 17.05
N ASN A 244 -5.61 18.22 16.58
CA ASN A 244 -6.07 19.54 16.11
C ASN A 244 -7.33 19.94 16.88
N ASP A 245 -7.12 20.41 18.11
CA ASP A 245 -7.98 21.32 18.87
C ASP A 245 -7.10 22.39 19.54
#